data_AF-A0A1I6RR33-F1
#
_entry.id   AF-A0A1I6RR33-F1
#
_cell.length_a   1.000
_cell.length_b   1.000
_cell.length_c   1.000
_cell.angle_alpha   90.00
_cell.angle_beta   90.00
_cell.angle_gamma   90.00
#
_symmetry.space_group_name_H-M   'P 1'
#
loop_
_entity.id
_entity.type
_entity.pdbx_description
1 polymer ?
#
loop_
_entity_poly.entity_id
_entity_poly.type
_entity_poly.pdbx_seq_one_letter_code
_entity_poly.pdbx_strand_id
1 'polypeptide(L)'
;MRIFPHGNVVNFTDSVREMTASELEQLLSTQIHSHSSVVTGHLDMKAEAVYLYGQAERFQINEEAGEVIVTSRSVDDQPYEARFSFDDLLLSHEMHFDIIVDNDQTIRYPVYYVTFATEEGEKTLFFAQQEGVEEPLHYVTEFWMQAGETGRDTTFESGTCSIPPDFPSSFKK
;
A
#
# COMPACT_ATOMS: atom_id res chain seq x y z
N MET A 1 0.31 7.73 -17.17
CA MET A 1 0.38 6.55 -16.29
C MET A 1 1.71 6.58 -15.58
N ARG A 2 1.70 6.99 -14.31
CA ARG A 2 2.87 6.93 -13.44
C ARG A 2 3.06 5.51 -12.93
N ILE A 3 4.31 5.04 -12.91
CA ILE A 3 4.70 3.77 -12.31
C ILE A 3 5.50 4.08 -11.05
N PHE A 4 5.26 3.32 -9.99
CA PHE A 4 5.99 3.40 -8.72
C PHE A 4 6.25 2.00 -8.18
N PRO A 5 7.24 1.82 -7.29
CA PRO A 5 7.53 0.53 -6.70
C PRO A 5 6.41 0.04 -5.78
N HIS A 6 6.16 -1.26 -5.88
CA HIS A 6 5.32 -1.99 -4.95
C HIS A 6 6.10 -3.16 -4.35
N GLY A 7 6.35 -3.09 -3.05
CA GLY A 7 6.96 -4.17 -2.28
C GLY A 7 5.91 -5.22 -1.93
N ASN A 8 6.17 -6.47 -2.28
CA ASN A 8 5.37 -7.61 -1.85
C ASN A 8 6.22 -8.48 -0.93
N VAL A 9 5.74 -8.68 0.30
CA VAL A 9 6.46 -9.40 1.35
C VAL A 9 5.57 -10.52 1.85
N VAL A 10 6.04 -11.77 1.75
CA VAL A 10 5.31 -12.94 2.25
C VAL A 10 6.26 -13.74 3.15
N ASN A 11 5.98 -13.80 4.45
CA ASN A 11 6.82 -14.50 5.44
C ASN A 11 8.32 -14.21 5.24
N PHE A 12 8.71 -12.93 5.25
CA PHE A 12 10.09 -12.47 5.06
C PHE A 12 10.70 -12.70 3.66
N THR A 13 9.96 -13.28 2.72
CA THR A 13 10.38 -13.31 1.32
C THR A 13 9.87 -12.04 0.65
N ASP A 14 10.78 -11.22 0.14
CA ASP A 14 10.46 -9.95 -0.47
C ASP A 14 10.64 -9.97 -2.00
N SER A 15 9.81 -9.17 -2.66
CA SER A 15 9.93 -8.88 -4.08
C SER A 15 9.43 -7.47 -4.35
N VAL A 16 9.95 -6.85 -5.40
CA VAL A 16 9.52 -5.51 -5.82
C VAL A 16 9.04 -5.60 -7.26
N ARG A 17 7.88 -5.03 -7.54
CA ARG A 17 7.32 -4.95 -8.89
C ARG A 17 6.88 -3.54 -9.22
N GLU A 18 6.68 -3.29 -10.51
CA GLU A 18 6.00 -2.11 -11.01
C GLU A 18 4.54 -2.12 -10.57
N MET A 19 4.03 -0.95 -10.20
CA MET A 19 2.63 -0.73 -9.85
C MET A 19 2.15 0.58 -10.48
N THR A 20 0.97 0.53 -11.09
CA THR A 20 0.26 1.70 -11.61
C THR A 20 -0.79 2.19 -10.61
N ALA A 21 -1.26 3.42 -10.80
CA ALA A 21 -2.32 4.00 -9.97
C ALA A 21 -3.60 3.14 -10.00
N SER A 22 -4.01 2.69 -11.18
CA SER A 22 -5.19 1.83 -11.35
C SER A 22 -5.06 0.48 -10.65
N GLU A 23 -3.87 -0.13 -10.69
CA GLU A 23 -3.65 -1.42 -10.02
C GLU A 23 -3.67 -1.25 -8.49
N LEU A 24 -3.09 -0.17 -7.96
CA LEU A 24 -3.14 0.14 -6.53
C LEU A 24 -4.57 0.42 -6.06
N GLU A 25 -5.32 1.23 -6.82
CA GLU A 25 -6.72 1.51 -6.51
C GLU A 25 -7.55 0.22 -6.51
N GLN A 26 -7.36 -0.65 -7.51
CA GLN A 26 -8.05 -1.93 -7.57
C GLN A 26 -7.66 -2.85 -6.41
N LEU A 27 -6.37 -2.92 -6.04
CA LEU A 27 -5.89 -3.72 -4.93
C LEU A 27 -6.55 -3.32 -3.61
N LEU A 28 -6.47 -2.03 -3.27
CA LEU A 28 -7.03 -1.52 -2.01
C LEU A 28 -8.56 -1.52 -2.01
N SER A 29 -9.19 -1.23 -3.15
CA SER A 29 -10.64 -1.38 -3.28
C SER A 29 -11.06 -2.82 -3.06
N THR A 30 -10.36 -3.80 -3.64
CA THR A 30 -10.66 -5.23 -3.43
C THR A 30 -10.52 -5.59 -1.97
N GLN A 31 -9.46 -5.14 -1.29
CA GLN A 31 -9.25 -5.37 0.12
C GLN A 31 -10.37 -4.77 0.99
N ILE A 32 -10.77 -3.53 0.73
CA ILE A 32 -11.83 -2.85 1.47
C ILE A 32 -13.19 -3.52 1.26
N HIS A 33 -13.51 -3.99 0.05
CA HIS A 33 -14.81 -4.59 -0.25
C HIS A 33 -14.90 -6.09 0.09
N SER A 34 -13.78 -6.81 0.06
CA SER A 34 -13.77 -8.27 0.31
C SER A 34 -13.78 -8.61 1.80
N HIS A 35 -13.48 -7.65 2.66
CA HIS A 35 -13.42 -7.81 4.10
C HIS A 35 -14.45 -6.92 4.78
N SER A 36 -15.08 -7.45 5.83
CA SER A 36 -16.14 -6.79 6.60
C SER A 36 -15.64 -5.55 7.36
N SER A 37 -14.39 -5.55 7.81
CA SER A 37 -13.76 -4.40 8.46
C SER A 37 -12.27 -4.29 8.14
N VAL A 38 -11.89 -3.17 7.54
CA VAL A 38 -10.49 -2.78 7.30
C VAL A 38 -10.24 -1.48 8.06
N VAL A 39 -9.34 -1.52 9.04
CA VAL A 39 -8.89 -0.34 9.78
C VAL A 39 -7.84 0.40 8.95
N THR A 40 -7.93 1.72 8.93
CA THR A 40 -6.97 2.60 8.26
C THR A 40 -6.58 3.77 9.14
N GLY A 41 -5.42 4.31 8.82
CA GLY A 41 -4.73 5.36 9.55
C GLY A 41 -3.39 5.64 8.89
N HIS A 42 -2.50 6.31 9.61
CA HIS A 42 -1.12 6.50 9.18
C HIS A 42 -0.12 6.27 10.29
N LEU A 43 1.08 5.88 9.87
CA LEU A 43 2.29 5.80 10.68
C LEU A 43 3.05 7.12 10.55
N ASP A 44 3.45 7.67 11.68
CA ASP A 44 4.42 8.75 11.79
C ASP A 44 5.69 8.21 12.43
N MET A 45 6.68 7.92 11.59
CA MET A 45 7.94 7.33 12.02
C MET A 45 8.79 8.31 12.83
N LYS A 46 8.58 9.62 12.68
CA LYS A 46 9.33 10.64 13.43
C LYS A 46 8.76 10.81 14.83
N ALA A 47 7.44 10.77 14.96
CA ALA A 47 6.75 10.87 16.24
C ALA A 47 6.62 9.51 16.96
N GLU A 48 7.05 8.41 16.33
CA GLU A 48 6.83 7.03 16.80
C GLU A 48 5.35 6.77 17.14
N ALA A 49 4.46 7.27 16.28
CA ALA A 49 3.03 7.32 16.55
C ALA A 49 2.20 6.68 15.44
N VAL A 50 1.07 6.07 15.85
CA VAL A 50 0.04 5.55 14.96
C VAL A 50 -1.21 6.40 15.12
N TYR A 51 -1.70 6.97 14.02
CA TYR A 51 -2.91 7.78 14.01
C TYR A 51 -4.01 7.03 13.27
N LEU A 52 -5.15 6.83 13.92
CA LEU A 52 -6.29 6.12 13.36
C LEU A 52 -7.26 7.09 12.68
N TYR A 53 -7.71 6.71 11.49
CA TYR A 53 -8.82 7.37 10.80
C TYR A 53 -10.14 6.64 11.04
N GLY A 54 -10.08 5.33 11.24
CA GLY A 54 -11.23 4.47 11.53
C GLY A 54 -11.33 3.32 10.53
N GLN A 55 -12.54 2.92 10.18
CA GLN A 55 -12.78 1.89 9.18
C GLN A 55 -12.72 2.50 7.78
N ALA A 56 -11.88 1.96 6.90
CA ALA A 56 -11.80 2.35 5.51
C ALA A 56 -13.10 2.00 4.77
N GLU A 57 -13.65 2.98 4.06
CA GLU A 57 -14.82 2.79 3.20
C GLU A 57 -14.45 2.85 1.72
N ARG A 58 -13.46 3.69 1.38
CA ARG A 58 -13.05 3.91 0.00
C ARG A 58 -11.61 4.35 -0.09
N PHE A 59 -10.93 3.85 -1.10
CA PHE A 59 -9.66 4.36 -1.58
C PHE A 59 -9.84 4.74 -3.06
N GLN A 60 -9.44 5.95 -3.44
CA GLN A 60 -9.57 6.46 -4.79
C GLN A 60 -8.34 7.24 -5.22
N ILE A 61 -7.89 7.05 -6.45
CA ILE A 61 -6.86 7.86 -7.10
C ILE A 61 -7.49 8.60 -8.28
N ASN A 62 -7.41 9.92 -8.26
CA ASN A 62 -7.80 10.78 -9.37
C ASN A 62 -6.55 11.36 -10.03
N GLU A 63 -6.03 10.67 -11.06
CA GLU A 63 -4.83 11.12 -11.79
C GLU A 63 -5.04 12.48 -12.48
N GLU A 64 -6.26 12.81 -12.94
CA GLU A 64 -6.55 14.08 -13.61
C GLU A 64 -6.53 15.27 -12.64
N ALA A 65 -7.02 15.07 -11.42
CA ALA A 65 -6.98 16.06 -10.35
C ALA A 65 -5.68 16.05 -9.55
N GLY A 66 -4.82 15.03 -9.74
CA GLY A 66 -3.60 14.86 -8.97
C GLY A 66 -3.83 14.51 -7.50
N GLU A 67 -4.91 13.81 -7.17
CA GLU A 67 -5.32 13.54 -5.78
C GLU A 67 -5.43 12.03 -5.50
N VAL A 68 -5.07 11.63 -4.28
CA VAL A 68 -5.43 10.35 -3.66
C VAL A 68 -6.34 10.65 -2.48
N ILE A 69 -7.49 9.97 -2.43
CA ILE A 69 -8.55 10.20 -1.45
C ILE A 69 -8.82 8.90 -0.70
N VAL A 70 -8.76 8.98 0.63
CA VAL A 70 -9.15 7.89 1.53
C VAL A 70 -10.35 8.34 2.33
N THR A 71 -11.48 7.66 2.14
CA THR A 71 -12.69 7.86 2.93
C THR A 71 -12.77 6.78 3.99
N SER A 72 -13.03 7.19 5.22
CA SER A 72 -13.13 6.32 6.38
C SER A 72 -14.21 6.80 7.32
N ARG A 73 -14.56 5.94 8.27
CA ARG A 73 -15.58 6.20 9.27
C ARG A 73 -14.99 5.96 10.66
N SER A 74 -15.06 6.98 11.51
CA SER A 74 -14.55 6.90 12.87
C SER A 74 -15.42 5.99 13.75
N VAL A 75 -14.95 5.70 14.97
CA VAL A 75 -15.71 4.93 15.97
C VAL A 75 -17.06 5.58 16.32
N ASP A 76 -17.14 6.91 16.22
CA ASP A 76 -18.36 7.70 16.49
C ASP A 76 -19.25 7.86 15.24
N ASP A 77 -19.08 7.00 14.23
CA ASP A 77 -19.82 7.00 12.95
C ASP A 77 -19.68 8.32 12.16
N GLN A 78 -18.61 9.09 12.40
CA GLN A 78 -18.35 10.31 11.66
C GLN A 78 -17.50 10.01 10.42
N PRO A 79 -17.92 10.48 9.23
CA PRO A 79 -17.10 10.35 8.04
C PRO A 79 -15.85 11.20 8.16
N TYR A 80 -14.71 10.65 7.77
CA TYR A 80 -13.43 11.31 7.69
C TYR A 80 -12.81 11.08 6.31
N GLU A 81 -12.31 12.15 5.71
CA GLU A 81 -11.67 12.12 4.41
C GLU A 81 -10.24 12.64 4.53
N ALA A 82 -9.27 11.80 4.18
CA ALA A 82 -7.88 12.18 4.05
C ALA A 82 -7.52 12.33 2.56
N ARG A 83 -6.86 13.44 2.23
CA ARG A 83 -6.43 13.76 0.86
C ARG A 83 -4.91 13.88 0.81
N PHE A 84 -4.33 13.29 -0.22
CA PHE A 84 -2.90 13.31 -0.50
C PHE A 84 -2.68 13.69 -1.96
N SER A 85 -1.54 14.30 -2.26
CA SER A 85 -1.13 14.55 -3.63
C SER A 85 -0.77 13.23 -4.29
N PHE A 86 -1.28 13.00 -5.50
CA PHE A 86 -0.86 11.87 -6.32
C PHE A 86 0.61 11.99 -6.73
N ASP A 87 1.14 13.20 -6.89
CA ASP A 87 2.56 13.43 -7.21
C ASP A 87 3.47 13.03 -6.04
N ASP A 88 2.97 13.09 -4.82
CA ASP A 88 3.72 12.70 -3.62
C ASP A 88 3.69 11.18 -3.35
N LEU A 89 2.92 10.39 -4.10
CA LEU A 89 2.89 8.92 -3.93
C LEU A 89 4.25 8.30 -4.26
N LEU A 90 4.96 7.76 -3.27
CA LEU A 90 6.31 7.25 -3.44
C LEU A 90 6.34 5.74 -3.75
N LEU A 91 5.67 4.95 -2.91
CA LEU A 91 5.64 3.50 -3.00
C LEU A 91 4.43 2.93 -2.28
N SER A 92 4.16 1.64 -2.53
CA SER A 92 3.17 0.88 -1.78
C SER A 92 3.74 -0.46 -1.35
N HIS A 93 3.12 -1.07 -0.34
CA HIS A 93 3.48 -2.41 0.10
C HIS A 93 2.24 -3.28 0.28
N GLU A 94 2.42 -4.56 0.03
CA GLU A 94 1.54 -5.64 0.43
C GLU A 94 2.34 -6.63 1.27
N MET A 95 2.02 -6.72 2.55
CA MET A 95 2.70 -7.58 3.50
C MET A 95 1.77 -8.67 4.00
N HIS A 96 2.21 -9.92 3.92
CA HIS A 96 1.50 -11.10 4.41
C HIS A 96 2.41 -11.87 5.34
N PHE A 97 2.04 -11.95 6.61
CA PHE A 97 2.74 -12.82 7.55
C PHE A 97 1.77 -13.85 8.13
N ASP A 98 2.27 -15.07 8.27
CA ASP A 98 1.60 -16.13 8.96
C ASP A 98 1.76 -15.88 10.47
N ILE A 99 0.63 -15.63 11.14
CA ILE A 99 0.56 -15.37 12.57
C ILE A 99 -0.16 -16.51 13.27
N ILE A 100 0.29 -16.82 14.49
CA ILE A 100 -0.36 -17.82 15.34
C ILE A 100 -1.37 -17.07 16.20
N VAL A 101 -2.64 -17.41 16.03
CA VAL A 101 -3.75 -16.90 16.83
C VAL A 101 -4.22 -18.00 17.80
N ASP A 102 -5.18 -17.67 18.67
CA ASP A 102 -5.67 -18.58 19.70
C ASP A 102 -5.93 -20.01 19.20
N ASN A 103 -5.61 -20.99 20.05
CA ASN A 103 -5.68 -22.43 19.76
C ASN A 103 -4.71 -22.93 18.67
N ASP A 104 -3.53 -22.30 18.54
CA ASP A 104 -2.47 -22.68 17.59
C ASP A 104 -2.92 -22.64 16.12
N GLN A 105 -3.97 -21.88 15.80
CA GLN A 105 -4.37 -21.69 14.42
C GLN A 105 -3.43 -20.70 13.75
N THR A 106 -2.87 -21.08 12.60
CA THR A 106 -2.10 -20.14 11.76
C THR A 106 -3.03 -19.48 10.77
N ILE A 107 -3.03 -18.14 10.73
CA ILE A 107 -3.71 -17.36 9.70
C ILE A 107 -2.70 -16.51 8.95
N ARG A 108 -2.96 -16.29 7.66
CA ARG A 108 -2.19 -15.33 6.87
C ARG A 108 -2.85 -13.96 6.99
N TYR A 109 -2.15 -13.05 7.66
CA TYR A 109 -2.70 -11.72 7.95
C TYR A 109 -2.09 -10.68 7.00
N PRO A 110 -2.91 -10.03 6.15
CA PRO A 110 -2.44 -9.03 5.21
C PRO A 110 -2.49 -7.62 5.80
N VAL A 111 -1.44 -6.83 5.55
CA VAL A 111 -1.40 -5.39 5.77
C VAL A 111 -0.89 -4.71 4.51
N TYR A 112 -1.62 -3.69 4.06
CA TYR A 112 -1.22 -2.88 2.91
C TYR A 112 -0.76 -1.51 3.37
N TYR A 113 0.27 -0.97 2.72
CA TYR A 113 0.81 0.34 3.01
C TYR A 113 0.90 1.21 1.77
N VAL A 114 0.73 2.51 1.95
CA VAL A 114 0.90 3.51 0.88
C VAL A 114 1.67 4.70 1.43
N THR A 115 2.85 4.96 0.90
CA THR A 115 3.76 5.98 1.41
C THR A 115 3.78 7.19 0.51
N PHE A 116 3.64 8.37 1.11
CA PHE A 116 3.66 9.66 0.45
C PHE A 116 4.82 10.51 0.96
N ALA A 117 5.41 11.31 0.09
CA ALA A 117 6.23 12.44 0.49
C ALA A 117 5.36 13.52 1.15
N THR A 118 5.94 14.24 2.10
CA THR A 118 5.33 15.38 2.78
C THR A 118 6.41 16.43 3.06
N GLU A 119 6.02 17.65 3.40
CA GLU A 119 6.97 18.70 3.79
C GLU A 119 7.83 18.27 5.01
N GLU A 120 7.26 17.47 5.90
CA GLU A 120 7.91 16.98 7.11
C GLU A 120 8.64 15.65 6.93
N GLY A 121 8.69 15.07 5.72
CA GLY A 121 9.31 13.77 5.46
C GLY A 121 8.36 12.83 4.73
N GLU A 122 8.01 11.71 5.35
CA GLU A 122 7.09 10.73 4.75
C GLU A 122 5.89 10.47 5.65
N LYS A 123 4.78 10.14 5.02
CA LYS A 123 3.58 9.65 5.69
C LYS A 123 3.14 8.34 5.06
N THR A 124 3.03 7.31 5.87
CA THR A 124 2.65 5.97 5.42
C THR A 124 1.26 5.63 5.90
N LEU A 125 0.31 5.53 4.97
CA LEU A 125 -1.01 4.99 5.25
C LEU A 125 -0.93 3.48 5.43
N PHE A 126 -1.80 2.93 6.26
CA PHE A 126 -1.98 1.48 6.39
C PHE A 126 -3.44 1.08 6.20
N PHE A 127 -3.64 -0.16 5.75
CA PHE A 127 -4.95 -0.81 5.62
C PHE A 127 -4.82 -2.25 6.14
N ALA A 128 -5.45 -2.53 7.27
CA ALA A 128 -5.30 -3.79 7.99
C ALA A 128 -6.67 -4.37 8.34
N GLN A 129 -6.82 -5.68 8.23
CA GLN A 129 -8.09 -6.33 8.58
C GLN A 129 -8.30 -6.26 10.09
N GLN A 130 -9.50 -5.88 10.54
CA GLN A 130 -9.78 -5.88 11.97
C GLN A 130 -10.06 -7.30 12.49
N GLU A 131 -10.57 -8.18 11.64
CA GLU A 131 -10.99 -9.52 12.03
C GLU A 131 -9.84 -10.52 11.99
N GLY A 132 -9.96 -11.57 12.81
CA GLY A 132 -8.99 -12.67 12.87
C GLY A 132 -7.82 -12.43 13.83
N VAL A 133 -7.66 -11.22 14.35
CA VAL A 133 -6.57 -10.86 15.30
C VAL A 133 -7.08 -10.01 16.45
N GLU A 134 -6.46 -10.14 17.63
CA GLU A 134 -6.82 -9.31 18.79
C GLU A 134 -6.26 -7.88 18.68
N GLU A 135 -5.01 -7.74 18.20
CA GLU A 135 -4.28 -6.47 18.18
C GLU A 135 -3.83 -6.11 16.75
N PRO A 136 -4.74 -5.72 15.83
CA PRO A 136 -4.39 -5.45 14.43
C PRO A 136 -3.31 -4.36 14.27
N LEU A 137 -3.30 -3.36 15.17
CA LEU A 137 -2.34 -2.26 15.13
C LEU A 137 -0.93 -2.69 15.54
N HIS A 138 -0.81 -3.70 16.41
CA HIS A 138 0.49 -4.27 16.76
C HIS A 138 1.17 -4.82 15.50
N TYR A 139 0.46 -5.66 14.75
CA TYR A 139 0.94 -6.23 13.49
C TYR A 139 1.23 -5.17 12.42
N VAL A 140 0.41 -4.11 12.33
CA VAL A 140 0.68 -2.98 11.42
C VAL A 140 2.07 -2.37 11.70
N THR A 141 2.41 -2.14 12.97
CA THR A 141 3.71 -1.56 13.32
C THR A 141 4.84 -2.57 13.14
N GLU A 142 4.62 -3.83 13.54
CA GLU A 142 5.64 -4.87 13.48
C GLU A 142 6.03 -5.19 12.03
N PHE A 143 5.06 -5.38 11.15
CA PHE A 143 5.32 -5.71 9.74
C PHE A 143 6.07 -4.56 9.05
N TRP A 144 5.68 -3.32 9.34
CA TRP A 144 6.38 -2.15 8.83
C TRP A 144 7.84 -2.09 9.27
N MET A 145 8.13 -2.36 10.55
CA MET A 145 9.50 -2.40 11.06
C MET A 145 10.35 -3.51 10.42
N GLN A 146 9.72 -4.60 10.00
CA GLN A 146 10.41 -5.73 9.37
C GLN A 146 10.70 -5.50 7.88
N ALA A 147 9.79 -4.87 7.14
CA ALA A 147 9.87 -4.83 5.68
C ALA A 147 9.41 -3.51 5.02
N GLY A 148 9.25 -2.43 5.79
CA GLY A 148 8.87 -1.11 5.27
C GLY A 148 9.90 -0.49 4.32
N GLU A 149 11.14 -0.99 4.36
CA GLU A 149 12.22 -0.53 3.49
C GLU A 149 12.25 -1.23 2.12
N THR A 150 11.51 -2.34 1.95
CA THR A 150 11.48 -3.08 0.68
C THR A 150 11.02 -2.19 -0.46
N GLY A 151 11.81 -2.10 -1.53
CA GLY A 151 11.48 -1.34 -2.74
C GLY A 151 11.77 0.16 -2.70
N ARG A 152 12.26 0.71 -1.58
CA ARG A 152 12.62 2.15 -1.48
C ARG A 152 13.78 2.56 -2.39
N ASP A 153 14.76 1.67 -2.57
CA ASP A 153 15.92 1.90 -3.45
C ASP A 153 15.66 1.49 -4.90
N THR A 154 14.43 1.10 -5.24
CA THR A 154 14.09 0.63 -6.59
C THR A 154 13.53 1.77 -7.43
N THR A 155 14.21 2.06 -8.53
CA THR A 155 13.70 2.93 -9.58
C THR A 155 13.38 2.11 -10.82
N PHE A 156 12.17 2.28 -11.34
CA PHE A 156 11.80 1.74 -12.64
C PHE A 156 12.12 2.79 -13.69
N GLU A 157 13.18 2.58 -14.45
CA GLU A 157 13.38 3.35 -15.66
C GLU A 157 12.24 3.00 -16.62
N SER A 158 11.47 4.01 -17.04
CA SER A 158 10.51 3.87 -18.13
C SER A 158 11.30 3.57 -19.42
N GLY A 159 11.63 2.30 -19.61
CA GLY A 159 12.42 1.84 -20.73
C GLY A 159 11.68 2.13 -22.02
N THR A 160 12.23 3.05 -22.83
CA THR A 160 11.90 3.06 -24.26
C THR A 160 12.27 1.69 -24.80
N CYS A 161 11.31 0.92 -25.33
CA CYS A 161 11.64 -0.26 -26.11
C CYS A 161 12.60 0.15 -27.24
N SER A 162 13.88 -0.13 -27.06
CA SER A 162 14.89 0.06 -28.09
C SER A 162 15.03 -1.27 -28.80
N ILE A 163 14.70 -1.26 -30.09
CA ILE A 163 15.04 -2.37 -30.98
C ILE A 163 16.57 -2.46 -30.97
N PRO A 164 17.17 -3.61 -30.62
CA PRO A 164 18.61 -3.78 -30.71
C PRO A 164 19.09 -3.40 -32.10
N PRO A 165 20.24 -2.71 -32.26
CA PRO A 165 20.73 -2.29 -33.57
C PRO A 165 20.88 -3.46 -34.58
N ASP A 166 21.00 -4.69 -34.07
CA ASP A 166 21.11 -5.92 -34.87
C ASP A 166 19.77 -6.63 -35.11
N PHE A 167 18.63 -6.04 -34.75
CA PHE A 167 17.34 -6.69 -34.94
C PHE A 167 16.96 -6.68 -36.43
N PRO A 168 16.74 -7.86 -37.06
CA PRO A 168 16.48 -7.94 -38.48
C PRO A 168 15.16 -7.24 -38.83
N SER A 169 15.24 -6.23 -39.68
CA SER A 169 14.11 -5.50 -40.25
C SER A 169 13.40 -6.33 -41.33
N SER A 170 12.92 -7.52 -40.97
CA SER A 170 12.19 -8.41 -41.86
C SER A 170 10.79 -8.72 -41.35
N PHE A 171 9.97 -7.69 -41.21
CA PHE A 171 8.52 -7.83 -41.31
C PHE A 171 8.00 -6.89 -42.39
N LYS A 172 8.31 -7.25 -43.65
CA LYS A 172 7.46 -6.94 -44.79
C LYS A 172 6.93 -8.24 -45.34
N LYS A 173 5.65 -8.51 -45.09
CA LYS A 173 4.68 -8.90 -46.11
C LYS A 173 3.28 -8.67 -45.58
#